data_AF-A0A1A0DC10-F1
#
_entry.id   AF-A0A1A0DC10-F1
#
_cell.length_a   1.000
_cell.length_b   1.000
_cell.length_c   1.000
_cell.angle_alpha   90.00
_cell.angle_beta   90.00
_cell.angle_gamma   90.00
#
_symmetry.space_group_name_H-M   'P 1'
#
loop_
_entity.id
_entity.type
_entity.pdbx_description
1 polymer ?
#
loop_
_entity_poly.entity_id
_entity_poly.type
_entity_poly.pdbx_seq_one_letter_code
_entity_poly.pdbx_strand_id
1 'polypeptide(L)'
;MPTKLPFVFSQRGYIYQSGLDCIRLAARSGQNSLQEAISSKEMELKTYEEGGVFVGERDEDGDVLWEKNEILELDIERLQEALLELRRSFVLTAYHYWETSVYK
;
A
#
# COMPACT_ATOMS: atom_id res chain seq x y z
N MET A 1 41.91 28.66 -5.12
CA MET A 1 40.46 28.95 -4.98
C MET A 1 39.69 27.85 -5.70
N PRO A 2 38.69 27.20 -5.10
CA PRO A 2 37.89 26.23 -5.84
C PRO A 2 37.03 26.97 -6.86
N THR A 3 37.19 26.63 -8.14
CA THR A 3 36.39 27.12 -9.25
C THR A 3 34.94 26.71 -9.00
N LYS A 4 34.05 27.67 -8.74
CA LYS A 4 32.61 27.42 -8.73
C LYS A 4 32.21 27.04 -10.16
N LEU A 5 31.92 25.76 -10.38
CA LEU A 5 31.32 25.32 -11.65
C LEU A 5 29.97 26.03 -11.80
N PRO A 6 29.67 26.64 -12.96
CA PRO A 6 28.38 27.25 -13.19
C PRO A 6 27.29 26.17 -13.15
N PHE A 7 26.21 26.44 -12.41
CA PHE A 7 25.04 25.58 -12.44
C PHE A 7 24.40 25.65 -13.82
N VAL A 8 24.30 24.50 -14.49
CA VAL A 8 23.61 24.37 -15.77
C VAL A 8 22.31 23.60 -15.53
N PHE A 9 21.18 24.27 -15.72
CA PHE A 9 19.87 23.64 -15.62
C PHE A 9 19.71 22.58 -16.73
N SER A 10 19.32 21.36 -16.34
CA SER A 10 18.97 20.29 -17.26
C SER A 10 17.46 20.08 -17.26
N GLN A 11 16.79 20.51 -18.33
CA GLN A 11 15.36 20.30 -18.51
C GLN A 11 14.99 18.81 -18.50
N ARG A 12 15.82 17.96 -19.14
CA ARG A 12 15.61 16.50 -19.16
C ARG A 12 15.72 15.89 -17.76
N GLY A 13 16.72 16.33 -16.99
CA GLY A 13 16.88 15.90 -15.59
C GLY A 13 15.71 16.35 -14.71
N TYR A 14 15.20 17.57 -14.91
CA TYR A 14 14.04 18.08 -14.19
C TYR A 14 12.76 17.29 -14.50
N ILE A 15 12.49 17.00 -15.79
CA ILE A 15 11.31 16.23 -16.20
C ILE A 15 11.37 14.82 -15.61
N TYR A 16 12.53 14.15 -15.70
CA TYR A 16 12.72 12.83 -15.11
C TYR A 16 12.46 12.83 -13.60
N GLN A 17 13.10 13.74 -12.86
CA GLN A 17 12.94 13.81 -11.41
C GLN A 17 11.48 14.09 -11.01
N SER A 18 10.83 15.04 -11.68
CA SER A 18 9.43 15.39 -11.37
C SER A 18 8.46 14.24 -11.66
N GLY A 19 8.65 13.46 -12.73
CA GLY A 19 7.81 12.27 -12.96
C GLY A 19 8.06 11.15 -11.96
N LEU A 20 9.31 10.92 -11.54
CA LEU A 20 9.61 9.97 -10.47
C LEU A 20 8.98 10.41 -9.13
N ASP A 21 8.97 11.71 -8.86
CA ASP A 21 8.29 12.28 -7.69
C ASP A 21 6.78 12.04 -7.72
N CYS A 22 6.13 12.15 -8.90
CA CYS A 22 4.72 11.79 -9.06
C CYS A 22 4.45 10.30 -8.78
N ILE A 23 5.29 9.40 -9.31
CA ILE A 23 5.17 7.95 -9.07
C ILE A 23 5.34 7.64 -7.58
N ARG A 24 6.32 8.26 -6.93
CA ARG A 24 6.56 8.12 -5.49
C ARG A 24 5.40 8.66 -4.65
N LEU A 25 4.81 9.78 -5.05
CA LEU A 25 3.64 10.34 -4.38
C LEU A 25 2.46 9.37 -4.44
N ALA A 26 2.17 8.80 -5.61
CA ALA A 26 1.10 7.83 -5.78
C ALA A 26 1.31 6.58 -4.89
N ALA A 27 2.51 6.01 -4.89
CA ALA A 27 2.85 4.86 -4.06
C ALA A 27 2.72 5.17 -2.55
N ARG A 28 3.20 6.34 -2.11
CA ARG A 28 3.06 6.77 -0.70
C ARG A 28 1.61 6.95 -0.28
N SER A 29 0.80 7.57 -1.15
CA SER A 29 -0.62 7.76 -0.86
C SER A 29 -1.32 6.41 -0.73
N GLY A 30 -1.10 5.48 -1.66
CA GLY A 30 -1.69 4.14 -1.58
C GLY A 30 -1.21 3.35 -0.36
N GLN A 31 0.08 3.44 -0.03
CA GLN A 31 0.64 2.79 1.16
C GLN A 31 -0.02 3.31 2.44
N ASN A 32 -0.18 4.63 2.57
CA ASN A 32 -0.81 5.22 3.76
C ASN A 32 -2.27 4.75 3.89
N SER A 33 -3.05 4.81 2.81
CA SER A 33 -4.45 4.38 2.83
C SER A 33 -4.61 2.89 3.16
N LEU A 34 -3.74 2.02 2.62
CA LEU A 34 -3.76 0.60 2.96
C LEU A 34 -3.37 0.36 4.42
N GLN A 35 -2.36 1.08 4.93
CA GLN A 35 -1.94 0.95 6.32
C GLN A 35 -3.02 1.42 7.30
N GLU A 36 -3.70 2.52 6.99
CA GLU A 36 -4.85 3.02 7.76
C GLU A 36 -6.00 2.00 7.77
N ALA A 37 -6.29 1.38 6.62
CA ALA A 37 -7.31 0.34 6.53
C ALA A 37 -6.95 -0.91 7.36
N ILE A 38 -5.68 -1.35 7.33
CA ILE A 38 -5.19 -2.46 8.17
C ILE A 38 -5.40 -2.14 9.64
N SER A 39 -4.93 -0.97 10.10
CA SER A 39 -5.05 -0.58 11.50
C SER A 39 -6.50 -0.43 11.95
N SER A 40 -7.39 0.03 11.06
CA SER A 40 -8.83 0.08 11.34
C SER A 40 -9.42 -1.32 11.53
N LYS A 41 -9.02 -2.31 10.70
CA LYS A 41 -9.51 -3.69 10.78
C LYS A 41 -8.95 -4.43 11.99
N GLU A 42 -7.67 -4.23 12.32
CA GLU A 42 -7.05 -4.74 13.55
C GLU A 42 -7.76 -4.21 14.81
N MET A 43 -8.14 -2.93 14.81
CA MET A 43 -8.92 -2.34 15.90
C MET A 43 -10.33 -2.94 15.99
N GLU A 44 -10.99 -3.17 14.84
CA GLU A 44 -12.30 -3.80 14.78
C GLU A 44 -12.27 -5.25 15.30
N LEU A 45 -11.26 -6.03 14.90
CA LEU A 45 -11.05 -7.40 15.36
C LEU A 45 -10.86 -7.44 16.87
N LYS A 46 -9.95 -6.62 17.39
CA LYS A 46 -9.72 -6.52 18.83
C LYS A 46 -10.98 -6.14 19.60
N THR A 47 -11.76 -5.17 19.10
CA THR A 47 -13.01 -4.75 19.74
C THR A 47 -14.05 -5.88 19.74
N TYR A 48 -14.11 -6.66 18.67
CA TYR A 48 -14.99 -7.82 18.56
C TYR A 48 -14.62 -8.91 19.58
N GLU A 49 -13.33 -9.26 19.65
CA GLU A 49 -12.80 -10.26 20.59
C GLU A 49 -13.04 -9.85 22.06
N GLU A 50 -12.85 -8.59 22.40
CA GLU A 50 -13.12 -8.05 23.74
C GLU A 50 -14.62 -7.98 24.08
N GLY A 51 -15.47 -7.81 23.07
CA GLY A 51 -16.92 -7.70 23.24
C GLY A 51 -17.61 -9.02 23.59
N GLY A 52 -17.04 -10.16 23.17
CA GLY A 52 -17.54 -11.50 23.50
C GLY A 52 -18.94 -11.83 22.96
N VAL A 53 -19.48 -11.01 22.05
CA VAL A 53 -20.77 -11.23 21.40
C VAL A 53 -20.53 -11.96 20.09
N PHE A 54 -20.97 -13.21 20.00
CA PHE A 54 -20.88 -14.00 18.78
C PHE A 54 -21.67 -13.33 17.64
N VAL A 55 -20.98 -13.03 16.54
CA VAL A 55 -21.56 -12.58 15.29
C VAL A 55 -21.10 -13.54 14.21
N GLY A 56 -22.01 -14.38 13.74
CA GLY A 56 -21.71 -15.45 12.80
C GLY A 56 -22.92 -16.33 12.56
N GLU A 57 -22.69 -17.46 11.92
CA GLU A 57 -23.70 -18.47 11.64
C GLU A 57 -23.26 -19.81 12.20
N ARG A 58 -24.24 -20.56 12.70
CA ARG A 58 -24.07 -21.94 13.15
C ARG A 58 -25.01 -22.83 12.37
N ASP A 59 -24.62 -24.08 12.15
CA ASP A 59 -25.48 -25.06 11.52
C ASP A 59 -26.54 -25.63 12.48
N GLU A 60 -27.27 -26.65 12.02
CA GLU A 60 -28.34 -27.30 12.78
C GLU A 60 -27.82 -28.06 14.03
N ASP A 61 -26.55 -28.48 14.02
CA ASP A 61 -25.90 -29.21 15.11
C ASP A 61 -25.20 -28.25 16.10
N GLY A 62 -25.11 -26.96 15.76
CA GLY A 62 -24.53 -25.90 16.57
C GLY A 62 -23.06 -25.62 16.28
N ASP A 63 -22.50 -26.22 15.23
CA ASP A 63 -21.13 -25.97 14.77
C ASP A 63 -21.04 -24.61 14.06
N VAL A 64 -19.93 -23.91 14.23
CA VAL A 64 -19.71 -22.58 13.63
C VAL A 64 -19.38 -22.74 12.15
N LEU A 65 -20.21 -22.13 11.29
CA LEU A 65 -19.99 -22.09 9.83
C LEU A 65 -19.09 -20.94 9.42
N TRP A 66 -19.25 -19.79 10.07
CA TRP A 66 -18.36 -18.64 9.95
C TRP A 66 -18.54 -17.72 11.15
N GLU A 67 -17.50 -16.98 11.48
CA GLU A 67 -17.54 -15.94 12.50
C GLU A 67 -16.89 -14.64 12.02
N LYS A 68 -17.33 -13.50 12.58
CA LYS A 68 -16.86 -12.18 12.19
C LYS A 68 -15.33 -12.02 12.32
N ASN A 69 -14.69 -12.64 13.30
CA ASN A 69 -13.22 -12.60 13.45
C ASN A 69 -12.52 -13.20 12.22
N GLU A 70 -12.95 -14.36 11.73
CA GLU A 70 -12.38 -15.01 10.55
C GLU A 70 -12.47 -14.09 9.31
N ILE A 71 -13.58 -13.39 9.15
CA ILE A 71 -13.76 -12.41 8.06
C ILE A 71 -12.81 -11.23 8.21
N LEU A 72 -12.63 -10.72 9.43
CA LEU A 72 -11.73 -9.60 9.70
C LEU A 72 -10.25 -9.98 9.50
N GLU A 73 -9.86 -11.19 9.89
CA GLU A 73 -8.53 -11.74 9.64
C GLU A 73 -8.27 -11.85 8.14
N LEU A 74 -9.21 -12.42 7.37
CA LEU A 74 -9.11 -12.49 5.91
C LEU A 74 -9.02 -11.10 5.27
N ASP A 75 -9.79 -10.12 5.75
CA ASP A 75 -9.71 -8.73 5.27
C ASP A 75 -8.31 -8.13 5.54
N ILE A 76 -7.75 -8.36 6.73
CA ILE A 76 -6.40 -7.89 7.10
C ILE A 76 -5.34 -8.53 6.19
N GLU A 77 -5.39 -9.85 6.00
CA GLU A 77 -4.47 -10.57 5.11
C GLU A 77 -4.51 -9.99 3.69
N ARG A 78 -5.69 -9.79 3.12
CA ARG A 78 -5.86 -9.22 1.77
C ARG A 78 -5.30 -7.80 1.66
N LEU A 79 -5.46 -6.99 2.70
CA LEU A 79 -4.87 -5.64 2.73
C LEU A 79 -3.34 -5.67 2.81
N GLN A 80 -2.78 -6.61 3.58
CA GLN A 80 -1.33 -6.82 3.67
C GLN A 80 -0.75 -7.31 2.33
N GLU A 81 -1.45 -8.21 1.64
CA GLU A 81 -1.10 -8.63 0.27
C GLU A 81 -1.13 -7.45 -0.71
N ALA A 82 -2.20 -6.64 -0.68
CA ALA A 82 -2.31 -5.44 -1.51
C ALA A 82 -1.15 -4.45 -1.25
N LEU A 83 -0.71 -4.31 0.00
CA LEU A 83 0.43 -3.47 0.36
C LEU A 83 1.74 -4.00 -0.25
N LEU A 84 1.93 -5.32 -0.27
CA LEU A 84 3.08 -5.95 -0.92
C LEU A 84 3.05 -5.74 -2.45
N GLU A 85 1.89 -5.94 -3.07
CA GLU A 85 1.70 -5.73 -4.51
C GLU A 85 1.91 -4.26 -4.92
N LEU A 86 1.47 -3.30 -4.09
CA LEU A 86 1.73 -1.89 -4.32
C LEU A 86 3.24 -1.58 -4.34
N ARG A 87 4.02 -2.19 -3.43
CA ARG A 87 5.49 -2.02 -3.41
C ARG A 87 6.13 -2.60 -4.67
N ARG A 88 5.69 -3.77 -5.12
CA ARG A 88 6.17 -4.40 -6.38
C ARG A 88 5.85 -3.52 -7.59
N SER A 89 4.60 -3.04 -7.66
CA SER A 89 4.12 -2.16 -8.72
C SER A 89 4.90 -0.83 -8.77
N PHE A 90 5.23 -0.24 -7.63
CA PHE A 90 6.06 0.96 -7.56
C PHE A 90 7.44 0.75 -8.21
N VAL A 91 8.12 -0.33 -7.85
CA VAL A 91 9.46 -0.64 -8.40
C VAL A 91 9.40 -0.85 -9.90
N LEU A 92 8.42 -1.62 -10.38
CA LEU A 92 8.23 -1.87 -11.82
C LEU A 92 7.90 -0.59 -12.59
N THR A 93 7.04 0.25 -12.04
CA THR A 93 6.66 1.54 -12.64
C THR A 93 7.86 2.49 -12.70
N ALA A 94 8.65 2.58 -11.64
CA ALA A 94 9.86 3.39 -11.61
C ALA A 94 10.90 2.91 -12.64
N TYR A 95 11.05 1.59 -12.80
CA TYR A 95 11.91 0.99 -13.82
C TYR A 95 11.45 1.37 -15.24
N HIS A 96 10.18 1.18 -15.58
CA HIS A 96 9.66 1.54 -16.90
C HIS A 96 9.71 3.05 -17.19
N TYR A 97 9.54 3.87 -16.15
CA TYR A 97 9.68 5.31 -16.27
C TYR A 97 11.12 5.71 -16.61
N TRP A 98 12.09 5.11 -15.91
CA TRP A 98 13.50 5.26 -16.26
C TRP A 98 13.80 4.81 -17.69
N GLU A 99 13.37 3.62 -18.07
CA GLU A 99 13.58 3.06 -19.41
C GLU A 99 13.07 4.03 -20.50
N THR A 100 11.83 4.51 -20.33
CA THR A 100 11.22 5.48 -21.24
C THR A 100 11.99 6.79 -21.31
N SER A 101 12.54 7.26 -20.19
CA SER A 101 13.27 8.53 -20.12
C SER A 101 14.65 8.50 -20.80
N VAL A 102 15.23 7.31 -20.97
CA VAL A 102 16.53 7.11 -21.64
C VAL A 102 16.34 7.02 -23.16
N TYR A 103 15.32 6.28 -23.61
CA TYR A 103 15.08 6.02 -25.03
C TYR A 103 14.26 7.09 -25.75
N LYS A 104 13.62 8.01 -25.02
CA LYS A 104 13.05 9.25 -25.55
C LYS A 104 13.99 10.44 -25.29
#